data_AF-A0A809QZK8-F1
#
_entry.id   AF-A0A809QZK8-F1
#
_cell.length_a   1.000
_cell.length_b   1.000
_cell.length_c   1.000
_cell.angle_alpha   90.00
_cell.angle_beta   90.00
_cell.angle_gamma   90.00
#
_symmetry.space_group_name_H-M   'P 1'
#
loop_
_entity.id
_entity.type
_entity.pdbx_description
1 polymer ?
#
loop_
_entity_poly.entity_id
_entity_poly.type
_entity_poly.pdbx_seq_one_letter_code
_entity_poly.pdbx_strand_id
1 'polypeptide(L)'
;MKTMISLLKREFWEHKGMFLWTPLCVATVIIFVFILPFLRGHALFGARILGRVATFKEDVPRVGDLLASMYLLFSGPMLVVMAIIIFFYCLGALFDDRRDRSILFWKSLPVSDFQTVLSKLITASLTVPVIFILCAIAMSFLMLMIVSIALTTQDVYVFQDLFLNGKLYLAPLQLFATLPVYILWALPSIGWLMLVSSWAQSRVFLWAVGIPLLLVFLVGMLDLLLGQNGDMKWFSNLIVGRALGGILPGAWIEFEHVPLASFARPSGTGVDFSKVLSVSWQTMLSLQLWLGVVAAAGMFYLTVRLRRWREAA
;
A
#
# COMPACT_ATOMS: atom_id res chain seq x y z
N MET A 1 -11.25 1.60 27.52
CA MET A 1 -11.50 1.26 26.09
C MET A 1 -12.18 2.38 25.29
N LYS A 2 -13.11 3.18 25.86
CA LYS A 2 -13.79 4.28 25.14
C LYS A 2 -12.85 5.36 24.58
N THR A 3 -11.73 5.65 25.27
CA THR A 3 -10.76 6.70 24.88
C THR A 3 -10.11 6.44 23.52
N MET A 4 -9.55 5.24 23.29
CA MET A 4 -8.85 4.92 22.04
C MET A 4 -9.80 4.98 20.82
N ILE A 5 -11.01 4.45 20.97
CA ILE A 5 -12.04 4.54 19.93
C ILE A 5 -12.37 6.00 19.60
N SER A 6 -12.43 6.88 20.61
CA SER A 6 -12.66 8.32 20.40
C SER A 6 -11.51 8.99 19.66
N LEU A 7 -10.25 8.64 19.98
CA LEU A 7 -9.08 9.19 19.28
C LEU A 7 -9.03 8.75 17.82
N LEU A 8 -9.33 7.48 17.53
CA LEU A 8 -9.41 6.99 16.16
C LEU A 8 -10.53 7.66 15.36
N LYS A 9 -11.70 7.83 15.97
CA LYS A 9 -12.80 8.59 15.35
C LYS A 9 -12.34 10.01 15.03
N ARG A 10 -11.70 10.69 15.97
CA ARG A 10 -11.19 12.05 15.78
C ARG A 10 -10.22 12.11 14.60
N GLU A 11 -9.18 11.27 14.59
CA GLU A 11 -8.19 11.22 13.50
C GLU A 11 -8.87 11.00 12.14
N PHE A 12 -9.88 10.13 12.08
CA PHE A 12 -10.65 9.91 10.86
C PHE A 12 -11.42 11.16 10.41
N TRP A 13 -12.03 11.90 11.34
CA TRP A 13 -12.80 13.11 11.02
C TRP A 13 -11.89 14.29 10.65
N GLU A 14 -10.77 14.47 11.33
CA GLU A 14 -9.76 15.51 11.02
C GLU A 14 -9.17 15.32 9.61
N HIS A 15 -8.90 14.07 9.22
CA HIS A 15 -8.31 13.75 7.92
C HIS A 15 -9.32 13.15 6.92
N LYS A 16 -10.61 13.44 7.08
CA LYS A 16 -11.69 12.86 6.24
C LYS A 16 -11.47 13.09 4.74
N GLY A 17 -10.92 14.25 4.36
CA GLY A 17 -10.55 14.56 2.98
C GLY A 17 -9.53 13.55 2.41
N MET A 18 -8.49 13.27 3.19
CA MET A 18 -7.42 12.36 2.82
C MET A 18 -7.88 10.90 2.82
N PHE A 19 -8.66 10.49 3.83
CA PHE A 19 -8.98 9.08 4.04
C PHE A 19 -10.20 8.58 3.27
N LEU A 20 -11.21 9.43 3.06
CA LEU A 20 -12.45 9.03 2.42
C LEU A 20 -12.61 9.64 1.03
N TRP A 21 -12.45 10.96 0.90
CA TRP A 21 -12.70 11.63 -0.38
C TRP A 21 -11.61 11.34 -1.40
N THR A 22 -10.35 11.29 -0.99
CA THR A 22 -9.23 11.01 -1.89
C THR A 22 -9.38 9.65 -2.59
N PRO A 23 -9.56 8.51 -1.89
CA PRO A 23 -9.76 7.24 -2.59
C PRO A 23 -10.99 7.27 -3.49
N LEU A 24 -12.11 7.86 -3.07
CA LEU A 24 -13.32 7.92 -3.90
C LEU A 24 -13.10 8.72 -5.20
N CYS A 25 -12.48 9.90 -5.11
CA CYS A 25 -12.16 10.71 -6.29
C CYS A 25 -11.17 9.99 -7.20
N VAL A 26 -10.11 9.40 -6.64
CA VAL A 26 -9.10 8.68 -7.43
C VAL A 26 -9.70 7.46 -8.10
N ALA A 27 -10.47 6.63 -7.40
CA ALA A 27 -11.17 5.49 -8.00
C ALA A 27 -12.10 5.93 -9.14
N THR A 28 -12.85 7.01 -8.94
CA THR A 28 -13.75 7.56 -9.97
C THR A 28 -12.97 7.99 -11.20
N VAL A 29 -11.85 8.72 -11.02
CA VAL A 29 -10.99 9.14 -12.13
C VAL A 29 -10.38 7.94 -12.85
N ILE A 30 -9.87 6.94 -12.11
CA ILE A 30 -9.28 5.77 -12.75
C ILE A 30 -10.34 4.98 -13.52
N ILE A 31 -11.53 4.77 -12.97
CA ILE A 31 -12.65 4.11 -13.67
C ILE A 31 -13.04 4.91 -14.91
N PHE A 32 -13.13 6.24 -14.79
CA PHE A 32 -13.44 7.12 -15.91
C PHE A 32 -12.39 7.02 -17.02
N VAL A 33 -11.10 7.09 -16.68
CA VAL A 33 -10.02 6.92 -17.67
C VAL A 33 -10.03 5.52 -18.26
N PHE A 34 -10.34 4.49 -17.46
CA PHE A 34 -10.40 3.10 -17.88
C PHE A 34 -11.55 2.81 -18.85
N ILE A 35 -12.69 3.50 -18.74
CA ILE A 35 -13.82 3.28 -19.66
C ILE A 35 -13.63 3.96 -21.04
N LEU A 36 -12.83 5.04 -21.12
CA LEU A 36 -12.65 5.83 -22.35
C LEU A 36 -12.21 5.01 -23.60
N PRO A 37 -11.24 4.07 -23.52
CA PRO A 37 -10.86 3.27 -24.68
C PRO A 37 -11.99 2.41 -25.25
N PHE A 38 -12.88 1.92 -24.37
CA PHE A 38 -14.04 1.11 -24.76
C PHE A 38 -15.11 1.95 -25.45
N LEU A 39 -15.32 3.20 -25.01
CA LEU A 39 -16.29 4.12 -25.62
C LEU A 39 -15.85 4.64 -26.98
N ARG A 40 -14.55 4.92 -27.16
CA ARG A 40 -14.02 5.52 -28.40
C ARG A 40 -13.60 4.50 -29.46
N GLY A 41 -13.67 3.20 -29.17
CA GLY A 41 -13.15 2.16 -30.06
C GLY A 41 -11.64 2.24 -30.32
N HIS A 42 -10.88 2.98 -29.50
CA HIS A 42 -9.44 3.18 -29.71
C HIS A 42 -8.64 1.91 -29.37
N ALA A 43 -7.86 1.48 -30.35
CA ALA A 43 -7.25 0.15 -30.44
C ALA A 43 -6.07 -0.15 -29.48
N LEU A 44 -5.48 0.84 -28.78
CA LEU A 44 -4.22 0.55 -28.06
C LEU A 44 -4.40 -0.24 -26.76
N PHE A 45 -5.39 0.11 -25.93
CA PHE A 45 -5.59 -0.54 -24.62
C PHE A 45 -6.80 -1.49 -24.64
N GLY A 46 -7.95 -1.01 -25.15
CA GLY A 46 -9.14 -1.84 -25.36
C GLY A 46 -8.84 -3.02 -26.28
N ALA A 47 -8.27 -2.79 -27.48
CA ALA A 47 -8.01 -3.90 -28.40
C ALA A 47 -6.82 -4.79 -28.03
N ARG A 48 -5.94 -4.42 -27.09
CA ARG A 48 -4.96 -5.38 -26.52
C ARG A 48 -5.63 -6.36 -25.56
N ILE A 49 -6.52 -5.88 -24.70
CA ILE A 49 -7.28 -6.72 -23.77
C ILE A 49 -8.33 -7.53 -24.53
N LEU A 50 -9.18 -6.85 -25.31
CA LEU A 50 -10.18 -7.50 -26.16
C LEU A 50 -9.53 -8.37 -27.24
N GLY A 51 -8.44 -7.96 -27.89
CA GLY A 51 -7.78 -8.77 -28.92
C GLY A 51 -7.13 -10.04 -28.38
N ARG A 52 -6.51 -10.00 -27.18
CA ARG A 52 -6.03 -11.22 -26.50
C ARG A 52 -7.14 -12.12 -25.99
N VAL A 53 -8.33 -11.57 -25.74
CA VAL A 53 -9.49 -12.32 -25.24
C VAL A 53 -10.31 -12.88 -26.40
N ALA A 54 -10.46 -12.13 -27.50
CA ALA A 54 -11.15 -12.52 -28.72
C ALA A 54 -10.42 -13.65 -29.48
N THR A 55 -9.10 -13.82 -29.30
CA THR A 55 -8.40 -15.03 -29.75
C THR A 55 -8.92 -16.31 -29.08
N PHE A 56 -9.62 -16.19 -27.94
CA PHE A 56 -10.26 -17.28 -27.22
C PHE A 56 -11.79 -17.20 -27.32
N LYS A 57 -12.36 -16.61 -28.39
CA LYS A 57 -13.82 -16.52 -28.58
C LYS A 57 -14.52 -17.89 -28.51
N GLU A 58 -13.80 -18.96 -28.81
CA GLU A 58 -14.29 -20.36 -28.73
C GLU A 58 -14.17 -20.98 -27.32
N ASP A 59 -13.44 -20.36 -26.38
CA ASP A 59 -13.18 -20.86 -25.02
C ASP A 59 -13.61 -19.82 -23.97
N VAL A 60 -14.91 -19.53 -23.94
CA VAL A 60 -15.55 -18.58 -23.02
C VAL A 60 -15.24 -18.87 -21.53
N PRO A 61 -15.21 -20.14 -21.05
CA PRO A 61 -14.83 -20.43 -19.68
C PRO A 61 -13.41 -19.96 -19.32
N ARG A 62 -12.46 -20.12 -20.25
CA ARG A 62 -11.08 -19.62 -20.07
C ARG A 62 -11.04 -18.09 -20.02
N VAL A 63 -11.86 -17.41 -20.81
CA VAL A 63 -11.99 -15.94 -20.74
C VAL A 63 -12.49 -15.51 -19.37
N GLY A 64 -13.53 -16.16 -18.82
CA GLY A 64 -14.03 -15.89 -17.47
C GLY A 64 -12.96 -16.04 -16.40
N ASP A 65 -12.15 -17.09 -16.50
CA ASP A 65 -11.02 -17.31 -15.58
C ASP A 65 -9.91 -16.26 -15.70
N LEU A 66 -9.59 -15.84 -16.93
CA LEU A 66 -8.62 -14.78 -17.16
C LEU A 66 -9.10 -13.44 -16.58
N LEU A 67 -10.37 -13.08 -16.79
CA LEU A 67 -10.97 -11.88 -16.21
C LEU A 67 -10.96 -11.92 -14.69
N ALA A 68 -11.41 -13.01 -14.08
CA ALA A 68 -11.39 -13.15 -12.61
C ALA A 68 -9.97 -12.99 -12.03
N SER A 69 -8.94 -13.38 -12.79
CA SER A 69 -7.54 -13.23 -12.39
C SER A 69 -7.04 -11.79 -12.47
N MET A 70 -7.67 -10.91 -13.24
CA MET A 70 -7.31 -9.48 -13.31
C MET A 70 -7.79 -8.70 -12.09
N TYR A 71 -8.57 -9.31 -11.19
CA TYR A 71 -9.08 -8.63 -10.00
C TYR A 71 -7.97 -7.99 -9.16
N LEU A 72 -6.94 -8.76 -8.77
CA LEU A 72 -5.84 -8.22 -7.97
C LEU A 72 -4.97 -7.23 -8.75
N LEU A 73 -4.94 -7.33 -10.07
CA LEU A 73 -4.23 -6.35 -10.91
C LEU A 73 -4.97 -5.00 -10.90
N PHE A 74 -6.30 -5.01 -11.00
CA PHE A 74 -7.13 -3.81 -10.97
C PHE A 74 -7.16 -3.11 -9.60
N SER A 75 -6.89 -3.84 -8.51
CA SER A 75 -6.76 -3.23 -7.18
C SER A 75 -5.43 -2.51 -6.98
N GLY A 76 -4.37 -2.91 -7.71
CA GLY A 76 -3.00 -2.42 -7.58
C GLY A 76 -2.85 -0.89 -7.57
N PRO A 77 -3.40 -0.14 -8.53
CA PRO A 77 -3.32 1.33 -8.52
C PRO A 77 -3.83 1.97 -7.23
N MET A 78 -4.90 1.42 -6.66
CA MET A 78 -5.46 1.92 -5.41
C MET A 78 -4.56 1.65 -4.21
N LEU A 79 -3.88 0.50 -4.20
CA LEU A 79 -2.88 0.14 -3.20
C LEU A 79 -1.63 1.05 -3.27
N VAL A 80 -1.26 1.52 -4.46
CA VAL A 80 -0.19 2.52 -4.62
C VAL A 80 -0.62 3.87 -4.04
N VAL A 81 -1.85 4.31 -4.34
CA VAL A 81 -2.39 5.58 -3.80
C VAL A 81 -2.47 5.51 -2.27
N MET A 82 -2.87 4.36 -1.71
CA MET A 82 -2.87 4.11 -0.27
C MET A 82 -1.48 4.36 0.34
N ALA A 83 -0.42 3.85 -0.29
CA ALA A 83 0.94 4.02 0.21
C ALA A 83 1.35 5.50 0.24
N ILE A 84 1.03 6.24 -0.82
CA ILE A 84 1.27 7.69 -0.90
C ILE A 84 0.53 8.43 0.23
N ILE A 85 -0.71 8.05 0.49
CA ILE A 85 -1.54 8.68 1.52
C ILE A 85 -1.01 8.39 2.92
N ILE A 86 -0.61 7.15 3.21
CA ILE A 86 0.01 6.78 4.50
C ILE A 86 1.32 7.53 4.68
N PHE A 87 2.13 7.65 3.62
CA PHE A 87 3.38 8.38 3.65
C PHE A 87 3.17 9.86 4.07
N PHE A 88 2.28 10.58 3.38
CA PHE A 88 2.01 11.98 3.70
C PHE A 88 1.31 12.16 5.05
N TYR A 89 0.40 11.24 5.42
CA TYR A 89 -0.20 11.24 6.75
C TYR A 89 0.86 11.13 7.84
N CYS A 90 1.75 10.14 7.78
CA CYS A 90 2.78 9.93 8.81
C CYS A 90 3.72 11.13 8.96
N LEU A 91 4.05 11.82 7.85
CA LEU A 91 4.89 13.02 7.87
C LEU A 91 4.22 14.20 8.58
N GLY A 92 2.92 14.42 8.35
CA GLY A 92 2.18 15.55 8.94
C GLY A 92 1.70 15.27 10.36
N ALA A 93 1.38 14.01 10.69
CA ALA A 93 0.55 13.70 11.85
C ALA A 93 1.09 14.17 13.21
N LEU A 94 2.41 14.23 13.42
CA LEU A 94 3.03 14.74 14.66
C LEU A 94 3.68 16.12 14.50
N PHE A 95 3.90 16.54 13.26
CA PHE A 95 4.43 17.85 12.93
C PHE A 95 3.34 18.93 13.05
N ASP A 96 2.16 18.66 12.48
CA ASP A 96 1.03 19.59 12.47
C ASP A 96 0.46 19.77 13.89
N ASP A 97 0.42 18.72 14.72
CA ASP A 97 0.10 18.79 16.15
C ASP A 97 0.93 19.87 16.90
N ARG A 98 2.21 20.00 16.54
CA ARG A 98 3.15 20.95 17.14
C ARG A 98 3.04 22.33 16.51
N ARG A 99 2.92 22.37 15.18
CA ARG A 99 2.77 23.61 14.39
C ARG A 99 1.55 24.40 14.83
N ASP A 100 0.42 23.73 15.04
CA ASP A 100 -0.86 24.35 15.39
C ASP A 100 -1.04 24.52 16.91
N ARG A 101 -0.03 24.14 17.70
CA ARG A 101 -0.05 24.13 19.18
C ARG A 101 -1.22 23.32 19.79
N SER A 102 -1.90 22.49 18.99
CA SER A 102 -2.98 21.61 19.45
C SER A 102 -2.50 20.61 20.49
N ILE A 103 -1.19 20.33 20.54
CA ILE A 103 -0.53 19.57 21.60
C ILE A 103 -0.89 20.05 23.02
N LEU A 104 -1.05 21.36 23.24
CA LEU A 104 -1.40 21.93 24.56
C LEU A 104 -2.83 21.57 24.96
N PHE A 105 -3.76 21.57 24.00
CA PHE A 105 -5.14 21.16 24.23
C PHE A 105 -5.22 19.67 24.58
N TRP A 106 -4.52 18.81 23.82
CA TRP A 106 -4.52 17.37 24.08
C TRP A 106 -3.96 17.00 25.45
N LYS A 107 -3.02 17.80 25.96
CA LYS A 107 -2.45 17.61 27.30
C LYS A 107 -3.40 17.99 28.44
N SER A 108 -4.36 18.88 28.17
CA SER A 108 -5.41 19.22 29.14
C SER A 108 -6.47 18.13 29.28
N LEU A 109 -6.56 17.21 28.31
CA LEU A 109 -7.45 16.06 28.36
C LEU A 109 -6.78 14.89 29.10
N PRO A 110 -7.57 13.97 29.70
CA PRO A 110 -7.05 12.79 30.40
C PRO A 110 -6.59 11.70 29.40
N VAL A 111 -5.69 12.07 28.49
CA VAL A 111 -5.13 11.22 27.43
C VAL A 111 -3.61 11.27 27.51
N SER A 112 -2.96 10.11 27.47
CA SER A 112 -1.49 10.04 27.53
C SER A 112 -0.84 10.20 26.16
N ASP A 113 0.40 10.69 26.10
CA ASP A 113 1.16 10.81 24.84
C ASP A 113 1.27 9.47 24.10
N PHE A 114 1.42 8.39 24.87
CA PHE A 114 1.44 7.04 24.31
C PHE A 114 0.15 6.74 23.56
N GLN A 115 -1.02 7.06 24.12
CA GLN A 115 -2.31 6.84 23.46
C GLN A 115 -2.45 7.68 22.19
N THR A 116 -1.95 8.91 22.19
CA THR A 116 -2.01 9.81 21.02
C THR A 116 -1.10 9.35 19.89
N VAL A 117 0.13 8.93 20.18
CA VAL A 117 1.03 8.38 19.15
C VAL A 117 0.52 7.03 18.68
N LEU A 118 0.02 6.18 19.59
CA LEU A 118 -0.55 4.88 19.23
C LEU A 118 -1.80 5.01 18.36
N SER A 119 -2.68 5.98 18.60
CA SER A 119 -3.85 6.19 17.75
C SER A 119 -3.45 6.55 16.31
N LYS A 120 -2.43 7.40 16.13
CA LYS A 120 -1.90 7.76 14.81
C LYS A 120 -1.24 6.55 14.12
N LEU A 121 -0.48 5.75 14.87
CA LEU A 121 0.10 4.50 14.36
C LEU A 121 -0.98 3.53 13.89
N ILE A 122 -2.03 3.29 14.69
CA ILE A 122 -3.16 2.42 14.33
C ILE A 122 -3.91 2.98 13.11
N THR A 123 -4.10 4.30 13.03
CA THR A 123 -4.73 4.93 11.87
C THR A 123 -3.92 4.65 10.60
N ALA A 124 -2.60 4.87 10.63
CA ALA A 124 -1.71 4.63 9.50
C ALA A 124 -1.61 3.14 9.11
N SER A 125 -1.50 2.24 10.09
CA SER A 125 -1.26 0.83 9.85
C SER A 125 -2.52 0.01 9.58
N LEU A 126 -3.67 0.43 10.09
CA LEU A 126 -4.91 -0.36 10.01
C LEU A 126 -6.07 0.42 9.39
N THR A 127 -6.43 1.58 9.95
CA THR A 127 -7.65 2.29 9.51
C THR A 127 -7.58 2.73 8.06
N VAL A 128 -6.48 3.38 7.65
CA VAL A 128 -6.28 3.82 6.26
C VAL A 128 -6.24 2.61 5.31
N PRO A 129 -5.44 1.55 5.56
CA PRO A 129 -5.45 0.36 4.72
C PRO A 129 -6.81 -0.29 4.53
N VAL A 130 -7.61 -0.44 5.59
CA VAL A 130 -8.95 -1.04 5.49
C VAL A 130 -9.84 -0.24 4.54
N ILE A 131 -9.84 1.09 4.64
CA ILE A 131 -10.66 1.96 3.77
C ILE A 131 -10.20 1.84 2.31
N PHE A 132 -8.89 1.90 2.06
CA PHE A 132 -8.35 1.80 0.71
C PHE A 132 -8.57 0.43 0.08
N ILE A 133 -8.47 -0.66 0.85
CA ILE A 133 -8.79 -2.02 0.38
C ILE A 133 -10.26 -2.12 0.00
N LEU A 134 -11.17 -1.58 0.81
CA LEU A 134 -12.61 -1.57 0.48
C LEU A 134 -12.88 -0.82 -0.83
N CYS A 135 -12.29 0.36 -1.01
CA CYS A 135 -12.42 1.10 -2.25
C CYS A 135 -11.74 0.38 -3.43
N ALA A 136 -10.61 -0.30 -3.22
CA ALA A 136 -9.93 -1.09 -4.24
C ALA A 136 -10.78 -2.29 -4.68
N ILE A 137 -11.47 -2.96 -3.75
CA ILE A 137 -12.41 -4.04 -4.02
C ILE A 137 -13.55 -3.52 -4.90
N ALA A 138 -14.21 -2.44 -4.49
CA ALA A 138 -15.30 -1.84 -5.26
C ALA A 138 -14.86 -1.43 -6.68
N MET A 139 -13.71 -0.77 -6.78
CA MET A 139 -13.13 -0.34 -8.05
C MET A 139 -12.80 -1.51 -8.97
N SER A 140 -12.15 -2.55 -8.45
CA SER A 140 -11.76 -3.75 -9.22
C SER A 140 -12.98 -4.48 -9.76
N PHE A 141 -14.02 -4.61 -8.92
CA PHE A 141 -15.30 -5.19 -9.33
C PHE A 141 -15.95 -4.39 -10.46
N LEU A 142 -16.02 -3.06 -10.35
CA LEU A 142 -16.58 -2.20 -11.39
C LEU A 142 -15.80 -2.29 -12.71
N MET A 143 -14.46 -2.33 -12.66
CA MET A 143 -13.62 -2.51 -13.84
C MET A 143 -13.87 -3.85 -14.53
N LEU A 144 -14.04 -4.94 -13.77
CA LEU A 144 -14.40 -6.24 -14.33
C LEU A 144 -15.77 -6.21 -15.02
N MET A 145 -16.75 -5.51 -14.44
CA MET A 145 -18.05 -5.31 -15.06
C MET A 145 -17.93 -4.54 -16.38
N ILE A 146 -17.13 -3.46 -16.42
CA ILE A 146 -16.87 -2.68 -17.64
C ILE A 146 -16.27 -3.56 -18.74
N VAL A 147 -15.24 -4.37 -18.41
CA VAL A 147 -14.63 -5.28 -19.39
C VAL A 147 -15.62 -6.34 -19.87
N SER A 148 -16.41 -6.90 -18.96
CA SER A 148 -17.42 -7.92 -19.30
C SER A 148 -18.50 -7.35 -20.23
N ILE A 149 -18.98 -6.13 -19.96
CA ILE A 149 -19.92 -5.41 -20.85
C ILE A 149 -19.28 -5.15 -22.21
N ALA A 150 -18.02 -4.71 -22.25
CA ALA A 150 -17.32 -4.46 -23.49
C ALA A 150 -17.15 -5.74 -24.34
N LEU A 151 -16.93 -6.90 -23.73
CA LEU A 151 -16.81 -8.18 -24.43
C LEU A 151 -18.13 -8.61 -25.09
N THR A 152 -19.28 -8.25 -24.52
CA THR A 152 -20.58 -8.47 -25.14
C THR A 152 -20.70 -7.77 -26.50
N THR A 153 -20.02 -6.63 -26.70
CA THR A 153 -20.00 -5.95 -28.01
C THR A 153 -19.23 -6.70 -29.09
N GLN A 154 -18.52 -7.78 -28.74
CA GLN A 154 -17.77 -8.67 -29.64
C GLN A 154 -18.37 -10.10 -29.69
N ASP A 155 -19.62 -10.27 -29.23
CA ASP A 155 -20.33 -11.54 -29.07
C ASP A 155 -19.66 -12.54 -28.12
N VAL A 156 -18.96 -12.05 -27.09
CA VAL A 156 -18.37 -12.89 -26.04
C VAL A 156 -19.12 -12.65 -24.73
N TYR A 157 -19.93 -13.63 -24.30
CA TYR A 157 -20.78 -13.53 -23.12
C TYR A 157 -20.13 -14.19 -21.89
N VAL A 158 -19.43 -13.41 -21.05
CA VAL A 158 -18.58 -13.95 -19.97
C VAL A 158 -19.23 -13.90 -18.58
N PHE A 159 -20.41 -13.27 -18.44
CA PHE A 159 -21.01 -13.04 -17.12
C PHE A 159 -21.22 -14.34 -16.33
N GLN A 160 -21.77 -15.37 -16.95
CA GLN A 160 -22.02 -16.66 -16.29
C GLN A 160 -20.70 -17.28 -15.80
N ASP A 161 -19.69 -17.37 -16.66
CA ASP A 161 -18.38 -17.94 -16.31
C ASP A 161 -17.66 -17.13 -15.23
N LEU A 162 -17.77 -15.80 -15.27
CA LEU A 162 -17.18 -14.92 -14.27
C LEU A 162 -17.83 -15.10 -12.89
N PHE A 163 -19.16 -15.14 -12.80
CA PHE A 163 -19.89 -15.31 -11.54
C PHE A 163 -19.79 -16.73 -10.99
N LEU A 164 -19.59 -17.75 -11.83
CA LEU A 164 -19.33 -19.11 -11.37
C LEU A 164 -17.86 -19.30 -10.93
N ASN A 165 -16.97 -18.37 -11.26
CA ASN A 165 -15.56 -18.48 -10.91
C ASN A 165 -15.32 -18.11 -9.44
N GLY A 166 -14.86 -19.09 -8.65
CA GLY A 166 -14.51 -18.88 -7.24
C GLY A 166 -13.47 -17.77 -7.00
N LYS A 167 -12.59 -17.47 -7.98
CA LYS A 167 -11.56 -16.42 -7.86
C LYS A 167 -12.17 -15.03 -7.69
N LEU A 168 -13.35 -14.77 -8.27
CA LEU A 168 -14.06 -13.50 -8.12
C LEU A 168 -14.34 -13.20 -6.64
N TYR A 169 -14.71 -14.23 -5.87
CA TYR A 169 -15.05 -14.11 -4.45
C TYR A 169 -13.83 -14.25 -3.54
N LEU A 170 -12.82 -15.03 -3.95
CA LEU A 170 -11.59 -15.22 -3.18
C LEU A 170 -10.66 -14.00 -3.26
N ALA A 171 -10.61 -13.28 -4.38
CA ALA A 171 -9.70 -12.14 -4.54
C ALA A 171 -9.92 -10.99 -3.51
N PRO A 172 -11.15 -10.54 -3.21
CA PRO A 172 -11.40 -9.61 -2.11
C PRO A 172 -10.90 -10.12 -0.76
N LEU A 173 -11.13 -11.41 -0.48
CA LEU A 173 -10.70 -12.04 0.77
C LEU A 173 -9.18 -12.13 0.85
N GLN A 174 -8.49 -12.38 -0.26
CA GLN A 174 -7.03 -12.38 -0.35
C GLN A 174 -6.45 -11.02 0.00
N LEU A 175 -7.04 -9.91 -0.48
CA LEU A 175 -6.60 -8.56 -0.11
C LEU A 175 -6.65 -8.34 1.41
N PHE A 176 -7.76 -8.70 2.04
CA PHE A 176 -7.86 -8.64 3.51
C PHE A 176 -6.92 -9.62 4.21
N ALA A 177 -6.73 -10.83 3.68
CA ALA A 177 -5.86 -11.84 4.26
C ALA A 177 -4.37 -11.46 4.21
N THR A 178 -3.97 -10.56 3.30
CA THR A 178 -2.60 -9.99 3.27
C THR A 178 -2.40 -8.82 4.25
N LEU A 179 -3.47 -8.26 4.82
CA LEU A 179 -3.39 -7.08 5.69
C LEU A 179 -2.54 -7.29 6.95
N PRO A 180 -2.58 -8.43 7.67
CA PRO A 180 -1.70 -8.66 8.82
C PRO A 180 -0.21 -8.63 8.46
N VAL A 181 0.14 -9.22 7.31
CA VAL A 181 1.51 -9.19 6.77
C VAL A 181 1.91 -7.76 6.44
N TYR A 182 1.04 -7.03 5.74
CA TYR A 182 1.26 -5.62 5.41
C TYR A 182 1.50 -4.77 6.65
N ILE A 183 0.70 -4.93 7.72
CA ILE A 183 0.87 -4.18 8.97
C ILE A 183 2.29 -4.37 9.49
N LEU A 184 2.71 -5.61 9.71
CA LEU A 184 4.03 -5.90 10.28
C LEU A 184 5.16 -5.41 9.39
N TRP A 185 4.99 -5.54 8.07
CA TRP A 185 5.99 -5.10 7.11
C TRP A 185 6.15 -3.58 7.03
N ALA A 186 5.05 -2.83 7.11
CA ALA A 186 5.03 -1.38 7.00
C ALA A 186 5.41 -0.66 8.30
N LEU A 187 5.37 -1.34 9.46
CA LEU A 187 5.73 -0.78 10.77
C LEU A 187 7.07 -0.02 10.81
N PRO A 188 8.19 -0.52 10.24
CA PRO A 188 9.46 0.18 10.27
C PRO A 188 9.40 1.51 9.51
N SER A 189 8.75 1.52 8.35
CA SER A 189 8.60 2.75 7.56
C SER A 189 7.69 3.75 8.24
N ILE A 190 6.54 3.30 8.77
CA ILE A 190 5.61 4.14 9.55
C ILE A 190 6.34 4.72 10.77
N GLY A 191 7.08 3.88 11.50
CA GLY A 191 7.87 4.28 12.66
C GLY A 191 8.94 5.32 12.31
N TRP A 192 9.65 5.14 11.19
CA TRP A 192 10.63 6.11 10.69
C TRP A 192 9.98 7.45 10.38
N LEU A 193 8.89 7.46 9.59
CA LEU A 193 8.21 8.69 9.22
C LEU A 193 7.62 9.42 10.41
N MET A 194 7.01 8.70 11.36
CA MET A 194 6.49 9.28 12.60
C MET A 194 7.61 9.83 13.49
N LEU A 195 8.74 9.14 13.58
CA LEU A 195 9.90 9.60 14.32
C LEU A 195 10.41 10.93 13.74
N VAL A 196 10.62 10.99 12.42
CA VAL A 196 11.03 12.23 11.74
C VAL A 196 9.97 13.32 11.88
N SER A 197 8.68 12.97 11.78
CA SER A 197 7.57 13.91 12.01
C SER A 197 7.58 14.51 13.41
N SER A 198 8.02 13.78 14.44
CA SER A 198 8.17 14.29 15.81
C SER A 198 9.44 15.14 16.01
N TRP A 199 10.51 14.84 15.27
CA TRP A 199 11.83 15.43 15.47
C TRP A 199 12.10 16.67 14.59
N ALA A 200 11.64 16.69 13.34
CA ALA A 200 11.95 17.78 12.43
C ALA A 200 11.28 19.10 12.88
N GLN A 201 12.02 20.21 12.84
CA GLN A 201 11.50 21.55 13.17
C GLN A 201 10.91 22.28 11.96
N SER A 202 11.41 21.98 10.76
CA SER A 202 10.88 22.47 9.49
C SER A 202 11.19 21.47 8.38
N ARG A 203 10.49 21.56 7.25
CA ARG A 203 10.75 20.79 6.02
C ARG A 203 10.87 19.28 6.26
N VAL A 204 9.89 18.71 6.97
CA VAL A 204 9.88 17.29 7.40
C VAL A 204 10.17 16.33 6.25
N PHE A 205 9.61 16.59 5.06
CA PHE A 205 9.83 15.80 3.86
C PHE A 205 11.33 15.66 3.49
N LEU A 206 12.09 16.76 3.55
CA LEU A 206 13.52 16.75 3.22
C LEU A 206 14.32 15.89 4.19
N TRP A 207 13.95 15.88 5.47
CA TRP A 207 14.61 15.01 6.45
C TRP A 207 14.22 13.56 6.27
N ALA A 208 12.93 13.28 6.06
CA ALA A 208 12.42 11.92 5.97
C ALA A 208 12.94 11.18 4.74
N VAL A 209 13.02 11.86 3.59
CA VAL A 209 13.51 11.29 2.33
C VAL A 209 14.99 11.55 2.14
N GLY A 210 15.47 12.73 2.51
CA GLY A 210 16.86 13.14 2.29
C GLY A 210 17.86 12.36 3.13
N ILE A 211 17.55 11.99 4.39
CA ILE A 211 18.48 11.17 5.19
C ILE A 211 18.70 9.79 4.53
N PRO A 212 17.66 8.99 4.21
CA PRO A 212 17.86 7.71 3.54
C PRO A 212 18.59 7.84 2.20
N LEU A 213 18.25 8.84 1.38
CA LEU A 213 18.89 9.04 0.08
C LEU A 213 20.35 9.45 0.21
N LEU A 214 20.68 10.34 1.14
CA LEU A 214 22.05 10.76 1.40
C LEU A 214 22.88 9.58 1.91
N LEU A 215 22.34 8.74 2.79
CA LEU A 215 23.02 7.54 3.25
C LEU A 215 23.30 6.57 2.08
N VAL A 216 22.32 6.33 1.22
CA VAL A 216 22.53 5.48 0.02
C VAL A 216 23.56 6.07 -0.92
N PHE A 217 23.53 7.39 -1.14
CA PHE A 217 24.52 8.07 -1.95
C PHE A 217 25.94 7.92 -1.38
N LEU A 218 26.12 8.15 -0.07
CA LEU A 218 27.42 8.01 0.59
C LEU A 218 27.93 6.57 0.55
N VAL A 219 27.06 5.59 0.76
CA VAL A 219 27.43 4.16 0.69
C VAL A 219 27.77 3.75 -0.74
N GLY A 220 27.02 4.21 -1.75
CA GLY A 220 27.36 3.97 -3.14
C GLY A 220 28.70 4.60 -3.55
N MET A 221 29.01 5.79 -3.02
CA MET A 221 30.31 6.42 -3.24
C MET A 221 31.43 5.63 -2.57
N LEU A 222 31.22 5.10 -1.36
CA LEU A 222 32.19 4.24 -0.67
C LEU A 222 32.41 2.91 -1.42
N ASP A 223 31.34 2.28 -1.92
CA ASP A 223 31.41 1.04 -2.71
C ASP A 223 32.26 1.22 -3.98
N LEU A 224 32.08 2.37 -4.66
CA LEU A 224 32.88 2.76 -5.81
C LEU A 224 34.35 3.03 -5.44
N LEU A 225 34.61 3.74 -4.35
CA LEU A 225 35.96 4.07 -3.87
C LEU A 225 36.74 2.84 -3.40
N LEU A 226 36.06 1.87 -2.80
CA LEU A 226 36.66 0.63 -2.30
C LEU A 226 36.76 -0.47 -3.37
N GLY A 227 36.22 -0.26 -4.58
CA GLY A 227 36.24 -1.23 -5.67
C GLY A 227 35.41 -2.50 -5.40
N GLN A 228 34.42 -2.43 -4.51
CA GLN A 228 33.64 -3.57 -4.02
C GLN A 228 32.47 -3.96 -4.98
N ASN A 229 32.28 -3.23 -6.09
CA ASN A 229 31.42 -3.58 -7.23
C ASN A 229 30.00 -4.09 -6.87
N GLY A 230 29.33 -3.48 -5.89
CA GLY A 230 27.92 -3.73 -5.60
C GLY A 230 27.64 -4.65 -4.41
N ASP A 231 28.67 -5.03 -3.64
CA ASP A 231 28.47 -5.81 -2.41
C ASP A 231 27.64 -5.02 -1.38
N MET A 232 27.68 -3.68 -1.43
CA MET A 232 26.88 -2.82 -0.54
C MET A 232 25.42 -2.61 -0.96
N LYS A 233 24.93 -3.24 -2.04
CA LYS A 233 23.52 -3.13 -2.48
C LYS A 233 22.51 -3.61 -1.43
N TRP A 234 22.91 -4.55 -0.58
CA TRP A 234 22.06 -5.00 0.53
C TRP A 234 21.72 -3.85 1.48
N PHE A 235 22.67 -2.93 1.71
CA PHE A 235 22.52 -1.80 2.62
C PHE A 235 21.56 -0.75 2.03
N SER A 236 21.69 -0.45 0.73
CA SER A 236 20.76 0.46 0.07
C SER A 236 19.33 -0.09 0.03
N ASN A 237 19.17 -1.39 -0.22
CA ASN A 237 17.87 -2.06 -0.20
C ASN A 237 17.28 -2.06 1.21
N LEU A 238 18.10 -2.32 2.24
CA LEU A 238 17.65 -2.29 3.62
C LEU A 238 17.21 -0.89 4.04
N ILE A 239 18.00 0.16 3.78
CA ILE A 239 17.68 1.51 4.24
C ILE A 239 16.53 2.12 3.44
N VAL A 240 16.65 2.26 2.13
CA VAL A 240 15.60 2.93 1.34
C VAL A 240 14.37 2.04 1.22
N GLY A 241 14.58 0.76 0.94
CA GLY A 241 13.46 -0.15 0.76
C GLY A 241 12.69 -0.43 2.06
N ARG A 242 13.33 -0.47 3.25
CA ARG A 242 12.58 -0.63 4.52
C ARG A 242 12.17 0.68 5.18
N ALA A 243 12.95 1.76 5.09
CA ALA A 243 12.56 3.03 5.74
C ALA A 243 11.48 3.78 4.93
N LEU A 244 11.51 3.68 3.60
CA LEU A 244 10.58 4.38 2.71
C LEU A 244 9.68 3.41 1.94
N GLY A 245 10.27 2.35 1.37
CA GLY A 245 9.55 1.41 0.51
C GLY A 245 8.59 0.45 1.22
N GLY A 246 8.72 0.25 2.53
CA GLY A 246 7.89 -0.72 3.28
C GLY A 246 6.41 -0.36 3.37
N ILE A 247 6.04 0.90 3.09
CA ILE A 247 4.64 1.35 3.01
C ILE A 247 3.95 0.86 1.73
N LEU A 248 4.72 0.50 0.70
CA LEU A 248 4.18 -0.04 -0.54
C LEU A 248 3.66 -1.47 -0.31
N PRO A 249 2.36 -1.75 -0.55
CA PRO A 249 1.85 -3.11 -0.48
C PRO A 249 2.54 -4.02 -1.49
N GLY A 250 2.93 -5.21 -1.05
CA GLY A 250 3.66 -6.17 -1.87
C GLY A 250 5.17 -5.95 -1.93
N ALA A 251 5.72 -4.89 -1.31
CA ALA A 251 7.16 -4.65 -1.29
C ALA A 251 7.96 -5.84 -0.73
N TRP A 252 7.37 -6.61 0.20
CA TRP A 252 8.00 -7.82 0.74
C TRP A 252 8.36 -8.88 -0.31
N ILE A 253 7.59 -8.97 -1.41
CA ILE A 253 7.83 -9.95 -2.48
C ILE A 253 9.16 -9.65 -3.19
N GLU A 254 9.46 -8.37 -3.40
CA GLU A 254 10.73 -7.93 -3.99
C GLU A 254 11.92 -8.23 -3.07
N PHE A 255 11.73 -8.03 -1.76
CA PHE A 255 12.75 -8.30 -0.74
C PHE A 255 13.07 -9.78 -0.56
N GLU A 256 12.10 -10.67 -0.80
CA GLU A 256 12.34 -12.12 -0.79
C GLU A 256 12.92 -12.64 -2.12
N HIS A 257 13.22 -11.74 -3.07
CA HIS A 257 13.77 -12.08 -4.39
C HIS A 257 12.94 -13.10 -5.15
N VAL A 258 11.62 -13.13 -4.91
CA VAL A 258 10.71 -14.03 -5.61
C VAL A 258 10.53 -13.49 -7.04
N PRO A 259 11.02 -14.18 -8.08
CA PRO A 259 10.97 -13.66 -9.44
C PRO A 259 9.52 -13.51 -9.89
N LEU A 260 9.18 -12.42 -10.58
CA LEU A 260 7.82 -12.18 -11.07
C LEU A 260 7.29 -13.34 -11.95
N ALA A 261 8.20 -14.07 -12.60
CA ALA A 261 7.90 -15.28 -13.37
C ALA A 261 7.33 -16.43 -12.53
N SER A 262 7.58 -16.48 -11.22
CA SER A 262 7.00 -17.49 -10.32
C SER A 262 5.47 -17.35 -10.15
N PHE A 263 4.97 -16.13 -10.37
CA PHE A 263 3.54 -15.83 -10.44
C PHE A 263 2.98 -16.06 -11.83
N ALA A 264 3.76 -16.46 -12.83
CA ALA A 264 3.22 -16.88 -14.11
C ALA A 264 2.52 -18.24 -13.95
N ARG A 265 1.38 -18.42 -14.62
CA ARG A 265 0.71 -19.72 -14.66
C ARG A 265 1.52 -20.75 -15.44
N PRO A 266 1.45 -22.04 -15.06
CA PRO A 266 2.03 -23.14 -15.85
C PRO A 266 1.52 -23.19 -17.30
N SER A 267 0.30 -22.70 -17.55
CA SER A 267 -0.31 -22.62 -18.88
C SER A 267 0.19 -21.44 -19.74
N GLY A 268 1.10 -20.61 -19.24
CA GLY A 268 1.69 -19.47 -19.96
C GLY A 268 0.77 -18.27 -20.18
N THR A 269 -0.54 -18.40 -19.94
CA THR A 269 -1.51 -17.31 -20.07
C THR A 269 -2.08 -16.91 -18.71
N GLY A 270 -1.56 -15.82 -18.16
CA GLY A 270 -2.08 -15.18 -16.94
C GLY A 270 -1.15 -15.29 -15.73
N VAL A 271 -1.45 -14.46 -14.73
CA VAL A 271 -0.74 -14.42 -13.45
C VAL A 271 -1.55 -15.22 -12.42
N ASP A 272 -0.89 -16.14 -11.73
CA ASP A 272 -1.44 -16.92 -10.64
C ASP A 272 -1.36 -16.15 -9.32
N PHE A 273 -2.28 -15.21 -9.18
CA PHE A 273 -2.43 -14.39 -7.99
C PHE A 273 -2.77 -15.19 -6.73
N SER A 274 -3.17 -16.47 -6.84
CA SER A 274 -3.38 -17.33 -5.66
C SER A 274 -2.09 -17.56 -4.87
N LYS A 275 -0.93 -17.55 -5.56
CA LYS A 275 0.38 -17.69 -4.94
C LYS A 275 0.80 -16.45 -4.15
N VAL A 276 0.28 -15.27 -4.49
CA VAL A 276 0.63 -14.01 -3.81
C VAL A 276 0.31 -14.10 -2.32
N LEU A 277 -0.83 -14.69 -1.96
CA LEU A 277 -1.17 -14.88 -0.55
C LEU A 277 -0.14 -15.81 0.13
N SER A 278 0.14 -16.97 -0.45
CA SER A 278 1.07 -17.94 0.15
C SER A 278 2.47 -17.36 0.34
N VAL A 279 3.01 -16.66 -0.66
CA VAL A 279 4.31 -15.98 -0.59
C VAL A 279 4.27 -14.88 0.48
N SER A 280 3.20 -14.08 0.52
CA SER A 280 3.08 -13.02 1.52
C SER A 280 3.13 -13.58 2.94
N TRP A 281 2.48 -14.71 3.22
CA TRP A 281 2.51 -15.33 4.54
C TRP A 281 3.86 -15.99 4.88
N GLN A 282 4.62 -16.46 3.89
CA GLN A 282 5.97 -16.98 4.11
C GLN A 282 6.92 -15.92 4.69
N THR A 283 6.68 -14.64 4.40
CA THR A 283 7.46 -13.52 4.96
C THR A 283 7.44 -13.44 6.48
N MET A 284 6.41 -13.98 7.14
CA MET A 284 6.34 -14.04 8.60
C MET A 284 7.38 -14.98 9.21
N LEU A 285 7.94 -15.90 8.43
CA LEU A 285 9.03 -16.77 8.86
C LEU A 285 10.39 -16.07 8.75
N SER A 286 10.47 -14.94 8.04
CA SER A 286 11.73 -14.24 7.82
C SER A 286 12.18 -13.49 9.09
N LEU A 287 13.45 -13.68 9.46
CA LEU A 287 14.07 -12.92 10.56
C LEU A 287 14.09 -11.41 10.26
N GLN A 288 14.21 -11.05 8.98
CA GLN A 288 14.26 -9.66 8.54
C GLN A 288 12.96 -8.90 8.84
N LEU A 289 11.79 -9.55 8.72
CA LEU A 289 10.51 -8.94 9.11
C LEU A 289 10.51 -8.59 10.60
N TRP A 290 10.89 -9.53 11.46
CA TRP A 290 10.87 -9.33 12.91
C TRP A 290 11.92 -8.32 13.40
N LEU A 291 13.11 -8.29 12.79
CA LEU A 291 14.10 -7.24 13.05
C LEU A 291 13.53 -5.86 12.72
N GLY A 292 12.77 -5.74 11.62
CA GLY A 292 12.03 -4.53 11.29
C GLY A 292 11.02 -4.15 12.36
N VAL A 293 10.22 -5.10 12.85
CA VAL A 293 9.23 -4.86 13.91
C VAL A 293 9.89 -4.36 15.19
N VAL A 294 11.03 -4.96 15.59
CA VAL A 294 11.81 -4.51 16.75
C VAL A 294 12.34 -3.09 16.55
N ALA A 295 12.88 -2.78 15.37
CA ALA A 295 13.31 -1.43 15.02
C ALA A 295 12.14 -0.43 15.08
N ALA A 296 10.97 -0.80 14.58
CA ALA A 296 9.76 0.01 14.65
C ALA A 296 9.32 0.28 16.09
N ALA A 297 9.38 -0.71 16.98
CA ALA A 297 9.09 -0.54 18.40
C ALA A 297 10.06 0.44 19.07
N GLY A 298 11.35 0.38 18.72
CA GLY A 298 12.36 1.34 19.17
C GLY A 298 12.06 2.77 18.68
N MET A 299 11.75 2.94 17.40
CA MET A 299 11.37 4.24 16.82
C MET A 299 10.09 4.80 17.44
N PHE A 300 9.09 3.95 17.69
CA PHE A 300 7.85 4.33 18.36
C PHE A 300 8.14 4.81 19.80
N TYR A 301 8.94 4.08 20.56
CA TYR A 301 9.35 4.49 21.90
C TYR A 301 10.07 5.85 21.90
N LEU A 302 11.01 6.04 20.97
CA LEU A 302 11.71 7.32 20.79
C LEU A 302 10.75 8.45 20.43
N THR A 303 9.77 8.20 19.57
CA THR A 303 8.74 9.17 19.17
C THR A 303 7.92 9.63 20.39
N VAL A 304 7.49 8.70 21.23
CA VAL A 304 6.76 9.01 22.47
C VAL A 304 7.63 9.82 23.44
N ARG A 305 8.92 9.47 23.56
CA ARG A 305 9.85 10.17 24.46
C ARG A 305 10.20 11.57 23.96
N LEU A 306 10.44 11.74 22.67
CA LEU A 306 10.73 13.04 22.04
C LEU A 306 9.56 14.00 22.19
N ARG A 307 8.32 13.51 22.07
CA ARG A 307 7.11 14.28 22.31
C ARG A 307 7.12 14.88 23.72
N ARG A 308 7.39 14.05 24.74
CA ARG A 308 7.50 14.52 26.14
C ARG A 308 8.58 15.56 26.40
N TRP A 309 9.76 15.40 25.78
CA TRP A 309 10.95 16.21 26.12
C TRP A 309 10.88 17.62 25.53
N ARG A 310 10.36 17.77 24.31
CA ARG A 310 10.24 19.07 23.65
C ARG A 310 9.10 19.94 24.20
N GLU A 311 8.35 19.43 25.16
CA GLU A 311 7.34 20.18 25.90
C GLU A 311 7.92 20.84 27.16
N ALA A 312 9.13 20.45 27.58
CA ALA A 312 9.81 20.98 28.76
C ALA A 312 10.86 22.06 28.44
N ALA A 313 11.14 22.30 27.16
CA ALA A 313 12.09 23.27 26.63
C ALA A 313 11.36 24.37 25.87
#